data_AF-A0A453KID6-F1
#
_entry.id   AF-A0A453KID6-F1
#
_cell.length_a   1.000
_cell.length_b   1.000
_cell.length_c   1.000
_cell.angle_alpha   90.00
_cell.angle_beta   90.00
_cell.angle_gamma   90.00
#
_symmetry.space_group_name_H-M   'P 1'
#
loop_
_entity.id
_entity.type
_entity.pdbx_description
1 polymer ?
#
loop_
_entity_poly.entity_id
_entity_poly.type
_entity_poly.pdbx_seq_one_letter_code
_entity_poly.pdbx_strand_id
1 'polypeptide(L)'
;MFSLVADFQQQKTLALNTKFVDGLRAILQSTSLDKEFIAKAITLPGQGEIMDMMSIADPDAVHAVRTFIKKELAFQLKDDLLAAVTSNRSSEAYAFDHDSVARRALKNTCLAYLASLNEPDVTELALNEYKSATNMTEQFAALAALSQNPGQVREDALLDFYNKWQQDYLVVSKWFALQATSDIPGNVVNVQKLLAHPAFDMRNPNKVYSLIGGFCGSPVSFHAKDGSGYKFLGEVVLQLDKINPQVASRMVSAFSRWRRYDETRQALAKAQLEMIISANGLSENVYEIALKSLAA
;
A
#
# COMPACT_ATOMS: atom_id res chain seq x y z
N MET A 1 19.19 -5.19 -2.07
CA MET A 1 18.23 -4.19 -1.56
C MET A 1 18.88 -3.22 -0.59
N PHE A 2 19.44 -3.65 0.55
CA PHE A 2 20.10 -2.72 1.49
C PHE A 2 21.28 -1.95 0.91
N SER A 3 22.07 -2.57 0.02
CA SER A 3 23.10 -1.85 -0.73
C SER A 3 22.52 -0.68 -1.53
N LEU A 4 21.38 -0.89 -2.21
CA LEU A 4 20.67 0.15 -2.96
C LEU A 4 20.09 1.23 -2.04
N VAL A 5 19.67 0.88 -0.83
CA VAL A 5 19.24 1.87 0.20
C VAL A 5 20.42 2.76 0.59
N ALA A 6 21.59 2.18 0.86
CA ALA A 6 22.79 2.94 1.16
C ALA A 6 23.23 3.82 -0.03
N ASP A 7 23.13 3.31 -1.25
CA ASP A 7 23.42 4.08 -2.47
C ASP A 7 22.44 5.25 -2.63
N PHE A 8 21.14 5.03 -2.44
CA PHE A 8 20.12 6.08 -2.49
C PHE A 8 20.38 7.18 -1.46
N GLN A 9 20.68 6.81 -0.22
CA GLN A 9 20.98 7.75 0.87
C GLN A 9 22.26 8.58 0.58
N GLN A 10 23.20 8.01 -0.15
CA GLN A 10 24.43 8.68 -0.60
C GLN A 10 24.27 9.40 -1.95
N GLN A 11 23.04 9.49 -2.48
CA GLN A 11 22.71 10.11 -3.78
C GLN A 11 23.49 9.49 -4.95
N LYS A 12 23.84 8.21 -4.86
CA LYS A 12 24.45 7.45 -5.95
C LYS A 12 23.37 6.96 -6.92
N THR A 13 23.76 6.80 -8.18
CA THR A 13 22.90 6.16 -9.18
C THR A 13 22.58 4.73 -8.76
N LEU A 14 21.29 4.39 -8.73
CA LEU A 14 20.85 3.03 -8.45
C LEU A 14 21.04 2.16 -9.68
N ALA A 15 21.60 0.98 -9.50
CA ALA A 15 21.79 -0.01 -10.56
C ALA A 15 21.41 -1.39 -10.05
N LEU A 16 20.50 -2.06 -10.75
CA LEU A 16 20.09 -3.41 -10.40
C LEU A 16 21.10 -4.42 -10.95
N ASN A 17 21.47 -5.41 -10.13
CA ASN A 17 22.37 -6.47 -10.55
C ASN A 17 21.70 -7.32 -11.65
N THR A 18 22.34 -7.43 -12.82
CA THR A 18 21.79 -8.17 -13.97
C THR A 18 21.50 -9.64 -13.62
N LYS A 19 22.33 -10.28 -12.79
CA LYS A 19 22.10 -11.67 -12.34
C LYS A 19 20.81 -11.83 -11.54
N PHE A 20 20.39 -10.79 -10.81
CA PHE A 20 19.12 -10.80 -10.09
C PHE A 20 17.94 -10.75 -11.06
N VAL A 21 18.04 -9.92 -12.10
CA VAL A 21 17.03 -9.85 -13.17
C VAL A 21 16.94 -11.18 -13.92
N ASP A 22 18.09 -11.76 -14.30
CA ASP A 22 18.14 -13.04 -15.01
C ASP A 22 17.56 -14.19 -14.18
N GLY A 23 17.80 -14.20 -12.87
CA GLY A 23 17.20 -15.16 -11.95
C GLY A 23 15.68 -15.05 -11.89
N LEU A 24 15.13 -13.83 -11.82
CA LEU A 24 13.68 -13.62 -11.85
C LEU A 24 13.08 -13.96 -13.21
N ARG A 25 13.79 -13.69 -14.32
CA ARG A 25 13.38 -14.13 -15.66
C ARG A 25 13.26 -15.65 -15.74
N ALA A 26 14.27 -16.37 -15.26
CA ALA A 26 14.25 -17.83 -15.26
C ALA A 26 13.10 -18.42 -14.44
N ILE A 27 12.77 -17.80 -13.30
CA ILE A 27 11.61 -18.19 -12.48
C ILE A 27 10.30 -17.90 -13.23
N LEU A 28 10.16 -16.72 -13.83
CA LEU A 28 8.95 -16.29 -14.55
C LEU A 28 8.67 -17.13 -15.80
N GLN A 29 9.71 -17.57 -16.51
CA GLN A 29 9.61 -18.40 -17.71
C GLN A 29 9.49 -19.90 -17.40
N SER A 30 9.58 -20.31 -16.14
CA SER A 30 9.53 -21.73 -15.78
C SER A 30 8.16 -22.33 -16.06
N THR A 31 8.14 -23.44 -16.79
CA THR A 31 6.93 -24.22 -17.09
C THR A 31 6.68 -25.36 -16.09
N SER A 32 7.65 -25.66 -15.23
CA SER A 32 7.57 -26.74 -14.23
C SER A 32 7.20 -26.24 -12.84
N LEU A 33 7.37 -24.94 -12.57
CA LEU A 33 7.02 -24.35 -11.29
C LEU A 33 5.53 -24.03 -11.23
N ASP A 34 4.96 -24.20 -10.05
CA ASP A 34 3.61 -23.75 -9.76
C ASP A 34 3.48 -22.22 -9.92
N LYS A 35 2.37 -21.75 -10.50
CA LYS A 35 2.17 -20.33 -10.81
C LYS A 35 2.01 -19.46 -9.57
N GLU A 36 1.43 -19.98 -8.49
CA GLU A 36 1.35 -19.26 -7.21
C GLU A 36 2.74 -19.13 -6.60
N PHE A 37 3.57 -20.19 -6.69
CA PHE A 37 4.98 -20.10 -6.31
C PHE A 37 5.73 -19.04 -7.10
N ILE A 38 5.61 -19.01 -8.43
CA ILE A 38 6.22 -17.97 -9.27
C ILE A 38 5.77 -16.59 -8.81
N ALA A 39 4.46 -16.38 -8.62
CA ALA A 39 3.89 -15.10 -8.18
C ALA A 39 4.48 -14.64 -6.83
N LYS A 40 4.66 -15.56 -5.88
CA LYS A 40 5.29 -15.26 -4.58
C LYS A 40 6.78 -14.99 -4.69
N ALA A 41 7.50 -15.81 -5.46
CA ALA A 41 8.95 -15.70 -5.63
C ALA A 41 9.38 -14.37 -6.27
N ILE A 42 8.58 -13.85 -7.21
CA ILE A 42 8.85 -12.55 -7.83
C ILE A 42 8.35 -11.36 -7.01
N THR A 43 7.51 -11.56 -5.98
CA THR A 43 6.97 -10.46 -5.16
C THR A 43 8.06 -9.86 -4.26
N LEU A 44 8.28 -8.54 -4.39
CA LEU A 44 9.23 -7.83 -3.51
C LEU A 44 8.75 -7.80 -2.06
N PRO A 45 9.66 -7.91 -1.08
CA PRO A 45 9.37 -7.74 0.35
C PRO A 45 8.56 -6.47 0.66
N GLY A 46 7.77 -6.52 1.73
CA GLY A 46 6.99 -5.39 2.21
C GLY A 46 7.90 -4.27 2.74
N GLN A 47 7.47 -3.00 2.63
CA GLN A 47 8.26 -1.88 3.15
C GLN A 47 8.52 -1.99 4.66
N GLY A 48 7.53 -2.45 5.44
CA GLY A 48 7.69 -2.72 6.87
C GLY A 48 8.73 -3.80 7.17
N GLU A 49 8.73 -4.89 6.41
CA GLU A 49 9.72 -5.98 6.55
C GLU A 49 11.14 -5.47 6.29
N ILE A 50 11.30 -4.61 5.28
CA ILE A 50 12.59 -3.99 4.96
C ILE A 50 13.05 -3.08 6.10
N MET A 51 12.17 -2.21 6.60
CA MET A 51 12.48 -1.28 7.70
C MET A 51 12.79 -2.01 9.02
N ASP A 52 12.12 -3.12 9.30
CA ASP A 52 12.35 -3.90 10.52
C ASP A 52 13.78 -4.46 10.59
N MET A 53 14.39 -4.74 9.43
CA MET A 53 15.78 -5.19 9.32
C MET A 53 16.82 -4.05 9.36
N MET A 54 16.41 -2.79 9.27
CA MET A 54 17.33 -1.64 9.37
C MET A 54 17.64 -1.33 10.84
N SER A 55 18.74 -0.63 11.13
CA SER A 55 19.02 -0.08 12.47
C SER A 55 18.24 1.22 12.72
N ILE A 56 18.18 2.09 11.72
CA ILE A 56 17.32 3.27 11.66
C ILE A 56 16.45 3.11 10.42
N ALA A 57 15.14 3.03 10.60
CA ALA A 57 14.18 2.90 9.51
C ALA A 57 14.12 4.20 8.70
N ASP A 58 14.17 4.07 7.38
CA ASP A 58 14.09 5.18 6.43
C ASP A 58 12.95 4.92 5.43
N PRO A 59 11.73 5.42 5.71
CA PRO A 59 10.56 5.22 4.86
C PRO A 59 10.75 5.72 3.43
N ASP A 60 11.47 6.85 3.25
CA ASP A 60 11.66 7.44 1.94
C ASP A 60 12.64 6.62 1.10
N ALA A 61 13.78 6.22 1.69
CA ALA A 61 14.76 5.41 0.99
C ALA A 61 14.23 4.02 0.67
N VAL A 62 13.51 3.39 1.59
CA VAL A 62 12.86 2.09 1.34
C VAL A 62 11.83 2.21 0.23
N HIS A 63 10.96 3.23 0.27
CA HIS A 63 9.98 3.44 -0.78
C HIS A 63 10.66 3.68 -2.14
N ALA A 64 11.61 4.62 -2.21
CA ALA A 64 12.30 4.97 -3.46
C ALA A 64 13.04 3.78 -4.06
N VAL A 65 13.78 3.01 -3.26
CA VAL A 65 14.51 1.83 -3.73
C VAL A 65 13.56 0.71 -4.15
N ARG A 66 12.49 0.45 -3.39
CA ARG A 66 11.51 -0.58 -3.76
C ARG A 66 10.80 -0.22 -5.06
N THR A 67 10.42 1.05 -5.22
CA THR A 67 9.83 1.58 -6.46
C THR A 67 10.81 1.48 -7.62
N PHE A 68 12.08 1.83 -7.42
CA PHE A 68 13.15 1.65 -8.41
C PHE A 68 13.27 0.20 -8.85
N ILE A 69 13.44 -0.75 -7.92
CA ILE A 69 13.57 -2.18 -8.24
C ILE A 69 12.33 -2.66 -9.00
N LYS A 70 11.13 -2.26 -8.57
CA LYS A 70 9.88 -2.66 -9.23
C LYS A 70 9.84 -2.18 -10.69
N LYS A 71 10.15 -0.91 -10.93
CA LYS A 71 10.15 -0.32 -12.28
C LYS A 71 11.26 -0.91 -13.16
N GLU A 72 12.44 -1.11 -12.61
CA GLU A 72 13.59 -1.68 -13.34
C GLU A 72 13.31 -3.12 -13.77
N LEU A 73 12.72 -3.93 -12.88
CA LEU A 73 12.26 -5.28 -13.23
C LEU A 73 11.15 -5.25 -14.27
N ALA A 74 10.17 -4.35 -14.11
CA ALA A 74 9.10 -4.21 -15.09
C ALA A 74 9.62 -3.83 -16.48
N PHE A 75 10.65 -2.98 -16.54
CA PHE A 75 11.26 -2.54 -17.78
C PHE A 75 12.07 -3.67 -18.44
N GLN A 76 12.97 -4.30 -17.69
CA GLN A 76 13.85 -5.35 -18.23
C GLN A 76 13.14 -6.69 -18.51
N LEU A 77 11.96 -6.91 -17.93
CA LEU A 77 11.14 -8.12 -18.10
C LEU A 77 9.79 -7.80 -18.79
N LYS A 78 9.65 -6.66 -19.47
CA LYS A 78 8.36 -6.20 -20.02
C LYS A 78 7.69 -7.29 -20.88
N ASP A 79 8.42 -7.88 -21.81
CA ASP A 79 7.90 -8.91 -22.72
C ASP A 79 7.51 -10.20 -21.97
N ASP A 80 8.35 -10.63 -21.00
CA ASP A 80 8.07 -11.80 -20.17
C ASP A 80 6.79 -11.61 -19.33
N LEU A 81 6.64 -10.43 -18.73
CA LEU A 81 5.48 -10.06 -17.92
C LEU A 81 4.22 -9.96 -18.78
N LEU A 82 4.30 -9.40 -19.98
CA LEU A 82 3.17 -9.34 -20.93
C LEU A 82 2.74 -10.74 -21.38
N ALA A 83 3.70 -11.63 -21.66
CA ALA A 83 3.43 -13.02 -21.99
C ALA A 83 2.75 -13.75 -20.82
N ALA A 84 3.22 -13.52 -19.59
CA ALA A 84 2.62 -14.08 -18.38
C ALA A 84 1.18 -13.57 -18.15
N VAL A 85 0.90 -12.28 -18.32
CA VAL A 85 -0.47 -11.74 -18.24
C VAL A 85 -1.36 -12.40 -19.28
N THR A 86 -0.91 -12.44 -20.54
CA THR A 86 -1.72 -12.93 -21.68
C THR A 86 -2.03 -14.42 -21.55
N SER A 87 -1.03 -15.25 -21.24
CA SER A 87 -1.18 -16.71 -21.11
C SER A 87 -1.97 -17.15 -19.88
N ASN A 88 -2.17 -16.25 -18.90
CA ASN A 88 -2.93 -16.52 -17.68
C ASN A 88 -4.30 -15.83 -17.66
N ARG A 89 -4.76 -15.26 -18.77
CA ARG A 89 -6.17 -14.92 -18.96
C ARG A 89 -7.02 -16.20 -19.06
N SER A 90 -8.25 -16.13 -18.60
CA SER A 90 -9.25 -17.18 -18.83
C SER A 90 -10.61 -16.56 -19.09
N SER A 91 -11.35 -17.14 -20.03
CA SER A 91 -12.77 -16.85 -20.30
C SER A 91 -13.71 -17.87 -19.63
N GLU A 92 -13.16 -18.80 -18.86
CA GLU A 92 -13.94 -19.81 -18.15
C GLU A 92 -14.74 -19.17 -17.00
N ALA A 93 -15.79 -19.86 -16.56
CA ALA A 93 -16.52 -19.46 -15.37
C ALA A 93 -15.58 -19.41 -14.15
N TYR A 94 -15.87 -18.50 -13.22
CA TYR A 94 -15.07 -18.40 -12.00
C TYR A 94 -15.08 -19.72 -11.22
N ALA A 95 -13.90 -20.23 -10.93
CA ALA A 95 -13.69 -21.38 -10.06
C ALA A 95 -12.69 -21.05 -8.94
N PHE A 96 -12.96 -21.63 -7.76
CA PHE A 96 -12.12 -21.57 -6.57
C PHE A 96 -11.40 -22.91 -6.38
N ASP A 97 -10.51 -23.19 -7.34
CA ASP A 97 -9.57 -24.30 -7.33
C ASP A 97 -8.12 -23.77 -7.39
N HIS A 98 -7.16 -24.63 -7.08
CA HIS A 98 -5.75 -24.27 -7.02
C HIS A 98 -5.24 -23.67 -8.33
N ASP A 99 -5.51 -24.32 -9.47
CA ASP A 99 -4.99 -23.90 -10.77
C ASP A 99 -5.53 -22.51 -11.17
N SER A 100 -6.82 -22.27 -10.94
CA SER A 100 -7.45 -20.98 -11.18
C SER A 100 -6.92 -19.88 -10.24
N VAL A 101 -6.66 -20.19 -8.97
CA VAL A 101 -6.07 -19.25 -8.01
C VAL A 101 -4.64 -18.92 -8.40
N ALA A 102 -3.81 -19.93 -8.68
CA ALA A 102 -2.41 -19.79 -9.06
C ALA A 102 -2.24 -18.98 -10.35
N ARG A 103 -3.09 -19.23 -11.36
CA ARG A 103 -3.16 -18.44 -12.59
C ARG A 103 -3.45 -16.96 -12.32
N ARG A 104 -4.50 -16.66 -11.54
CA ARG A 104 -4.86 -15.27 -11.20
C ARG A 104 -3.76 -14.58 -10.40
N ALA A 105 -3.13 -15.29 -9.46
CA ALA A 105 -2.04 -14.77 -8.65
C ALA A 105 -0.88 -14.30 -9.54
N LEU A 106 -0.41 -15.15 -10.47
CA LEU A 106 0.66 -14.81 -11.39
C LEU A 106 0.27 -13.64 -12.32
N LYS A 107 -0.90 -13.73 -12.97
CA LYS A 107 -1.42 -12.67 -13.85
C LYS A 107 -1.44 -11.32 -13.13
N ASN A 108 -2.02 -11.27 -11.93
CA ASN A 108 -2.22 -10.03 -11.19
C ASN A 108 -0.89 -9.43 -10.70
N THR A 109 0.05 -10.27 -10.27
CA THR A 109 1.40 -9.81 -9.92
C THR A 109 2.11 -9.20 -11.13
N CYS A 110 2.07 -9.86 -12.28
CA CYS A 110 2.67 -9.36 -13.51
C CYS A 110 2.03 -8.04 -13.98
N LEU A 111 0.69 -7.94 -13.91
CA LEU A 111 -0.03 -6.70 -14.23
C LEU A 111 0.40 -5.55 -13.32
N ALA A 112 0.61 -5.80 -12.02
CA ALA A 112 1.07 -4.79 -11.08
C ALA A 112 2.52 -4.32 -11.36
N TYR A 113 3.40 -5.19 -11.87
CA TYR A 113 4.73 -4.80 -12.36
C TYR A 113 4.61 -3.91 -13.58
N LEU A 114 3.92 -4.38 -14.61
CA LEU A 114 3.73 -3.64 -15.85
C LEU A 114 3.17 -2.24 -15.55
N ALA A 115 2.09 -2.14 -14.78
CA ALA A 115 1.46 -0.86 -14.47
C ALA A 115 2.40 0.14 -13.79
N SER A 116 3.47 -0.31 -13.13
CA SER A 116 4.47 0.60 -12.54
C SER A 116 5.31 1.37 -13.57
N LEU A 117 5.35 0.93 -14.83
CA LEU A 117 5.98 1.66 -15.93
C LEU A 117 5.22 2.96 -16.25
N ASN A 118 3.92 3.01 -15.97
CA ASN A 118 3.04 4.14 -16.26
C ASN A 118 3.09 4.57 -17.75
N GLU A 119 3.17 3.59 -18.64
CA GLU A 119 3.13 3.81 -20.09
C GLU A 119 1.67 3.71 -20.60
N PRO A 120 1.31 4.43 -21.69
CA PRO A 120 -0.07 4.44 -22.19
C PRO A 120 -0.62 3.06 -22.57
N ASP A 121 0.17 2.24 -23.25
CA ASP A 121 -0.18 0.87 -23.67
C ASP A 121 -0.47 -0.05 -22.48
N VAL A 122 0.34 0.07 -21.42
CA VAL A 122 0.16 -0.71 -20.19
C VAL A 122 -1.02 -0.20 -19.36
N THR A 123 -1.26 1.10 -19.37
CA THR A 123 -2.43 1.69 -18.71
C THR A 123 -3.72 1.23 -19.37
N GLU A 124 -3.75 1.19 -20.71
CA GLU A 124 -4.87 0.64 -21.48
C GLU A 124 -5.07 -0.86 -21.21
N LEU A 125 -3.98 -1.63 -21.14
CA LEU A 125 -4.02 -3.04 -20.75
C LEU A 125 -4.69 -3.22 -19.38
N ALA A 126 -4.26 -2.49 -18.35
CA ALA A 126 -4.83 -2.59 -17.00
C ALA A 126 -6.29 -2.14 -16.95
N LEU A 127 -6.67 -1.11 -17.73
CA LEU A 127 -8.05 -0.67 -17.86
C LEU A 127 -8.94 -1.73 -18.53
N ASN A 128 -8.42 -2.42 -19.56
CA ASN A 128 -9.13 -3.52 -20.19
C ASN A 128 -9.34 -4.67 -19.20
N GLU A 129 -8.29 -5.08 -18.47
CA GLU A 129 -8.40 -6.11 -17.41
C GLU A 129 -9.44 -5.75 -16.35
N TYR A 130 -9.47 -4.48 -15.93
CA TYR A 130 -10.46 -3.97 -14.98
C TYR A 130 -11.89 -4.09 -15.53
N LYS A 131 -12.13 -3.67 -16.77
CA LYS A 131 -13.46 -3.67 -17.40
C LYS A 131 -13.94 -5.07 -17.75
N SER A 132 -13.05 -5.97 -18.16
CA SER A 132 -13.40 -7.34 -18.57
C SER A 132 -13.46 -8.33 -17.42
N ALA A 133 -12.99 -7.96 -16.21
CA ALA A 133 -12.95 -8.85 -15.07
C ALA A 133 -14.35 -9.36 -14.68
N THR A 134 -14.47 -10.69 -14.53
CA THR A 134 -15.72 -11.38 -14.16
C THR A 134 -15.82 -11.69 -12.68
N ASN A 135 -14.76 -11.40 -11.90
CA ASN A 135 -14.71 -11.64 -10.46
C ASN A 135 -13.94 -10.53 -9.74
N MET A 136 -14.19 -10.40 -8.44
CA MET A 136 -13.63 -9.34 -7.59
C MET A 136 -12.09 -9.42 -7.49
N THR A 137 -11.49 -10.61 -7.53
CA THR A 137 -10.03 -10.77 -7.41
C THR A 137 -9.30 -10.12 -8.58
N GLU A 138 -9.77 -10.34 -9.81
CA GLU A 138 -9.19 -9.73 -11.01
C GLU A 138 -9.56 -8.25 -11.13
N GLN A 139 -10.83 -7.90 -10.89
CA GLN A 139 -11.27 -6.50 -10.99
C GLN A 139 -10.50 -5.61 -10.00
N PHE A 140 -10.36 -6.06 -8.75
CA PHE A 140 -9.67 -5.29 -7.73
C PHE A 140 -8.15 -5.24 -7.95
N ALA A 141 -7.54 -6.32 -8.48
CA ALA A 141 -6.12 -6.29 -8.81
C ALA A 141 -5.80 -5.30 -9.94
N ALA A 142 -6.63 -5.26 -10.98
CA ALA A 142 -6.49 -4.29 -12.06
C ALA A 142 -6.74 -2.85 -11.58
N LEU A 143 -7.76 -2.64 -10.73
CA LEU A 143 -7.99 -1.34 -10.08
C LEU A 143 -6.77 -0.93 -9.23
N ALA A 144 -6.19 -1.85 -8.47
CA ALA A 144 -5.02 -1.59 -7.66
C ALA A 144 -3.82 -1.19 -8.52
N ALA A 145 -3.61 -1.86 -9.65
CA ALA A 145 -2.57 -1.53 -10.62
C ALA A 145 -2.74 -0.11 -11.18
N LEU A 146 -3.97 0.29 -11.54
CA LEU A 146 -4.29 1.65 -12.01
C LEU A 146 -4.13 2.71 -10.91
N SER A 147 -4.52 2.38 -9.67
CA SER A 147 -4.62 3.35 -8.57
C SER A 147 -3.31 3.96 -8.10
N GLN A 148 -2.17 3.35 -8.46
CA GLN A 148 -0.83 3.82 -8.08
C GLN A 148 -0.28 4.88 -9.04
N ASN A 149 -0.95 5.12 -10.18
CA ASN A 149 -0.52 6.10 -11.16
C ASN A 149 -1.44 7.34 -11.12
N PRO A 150 -0.94 8.53 -10.78
CA PRO A 150 -1.77 9.73 -10.76
C PRO A 150 -2.25 10.11 -12.17
N GLY A 151 -3.51 10.52 -12.28
CA GLY A 151 -4.09 10.95 -13.55
C GLY A 151 -5.58 10.64 -13.67
N GLN A 152 -6.20 11.07 -14.76
CA GLN A 152 -7.63 10.94 -14.98
C GLN A 152 -8.10 9.47 -14.96
N VAL A 153 -7.33 8.55 -15.55
CA VAL A 153 -7.66 7.12 -15.59
C VAL A 153 -7.82 6.54 -14.18
N ARG A 154 -6.98 6.95 -13.23
CA ARG A 154 -7.09 6.54 -11.82
C ARG A 154 -8.39 7.04 -11.20
N GLU A 155 -8.68 8.33 -11.35
CA GLU A 155 -9.89 8.94 -10.76
C GLU A 155 -11.15 8.29 -11.34
N ASP A 156 -11.20 8.09 -12.65
CA ASP A 156 -12.33 7.46 -13.34
C ASP A 156 -12.52 6.00 -12.89
N ALA A 157 -11.44 5.22 -12.78
CA ALA A 157 -11.52 3.82 -12.35
C ALA A 157 -11.95 3.69 -10.88
N LEU A 158 -11.45 4.57 -9.99
CA LEU A 158 -11.87 4.60 -8.59
C LEU A 158 -13.34 4.98 -8.44
N LEU A 159 -13.80 5.98 -9.21
CA LEU A 159 -15.19 6.42 -9.19
C LEU A 159 -16.14 5.36 -9.78
N ASP A 160 -15.77 4.74 -10.90
CA ASP A 160 -16.53 3.64 -11.51
C ASP A 160 -16.67 2.46 -10.55
N PHE A 161 -15.58 2.05 -9.91
CA PHE A 161 -15.61 0.97 -8.93
C PHE A 161 -16.54 1.29 -7.76
N TYR A 162 -16.46 2.52 -7.22
CA TYR A 162 -17.34 2.95 -6.15
C TYR A 162 -18.80 2.94 -6.60
N ASN A 163 -19.14 3.55 -7.74
CA ASN A 163 -20.52 3.62 -8.23
C ASN A 163 -21.15 2.23 -8.42
N LYS A 164 -20.36 1.26 -8.89
CA LYS A 164 -20.77 -0.13 -9.06
C LYS A 164 -21.01 -0.86 -7.73
N TRP A 165 -20.16 -0.61 -6.73
CA TRP A 165 -20.11 -1.40 -5.50
C TRP A 165 -20.57 -0.67 -4.24
N GLN A 166 -21.06 0.57 -4.34
CA GLN A 166 -21.43 1.41 -3.19
C GLN A 166 -22.47 0.81 -2.23
N GLN A 167 -23.26 -0.17 -2.69
CA GLN A 167 -24.23 -0.89 -1.85
C GLN A 167 -23.60 -2.07 -1.08
N ASP A 168 -22.39 -2.51 -1.44
CA ASP A 168 -21.65 -3.54 -0.72
C ASP A 168 -20.62 -2.88 0.22
N TYR A 169 -21.00 -2.87 1.50
CA TYR A 169 -20.21 -2.27 2.57
C TYR A 169 -18.77 -2.79 2.67
N LEU A 170 -18.55 -4.09 2.48
CA LEU A 170 -17.22 -4.70 2.60
C LEU A 170 -16.35 -4.37 1.39
N VAL A 171 -16.95 -4.28 0.20
CA VAL A 171 -16.25 -3.86 -1.01
C VAL A 171 -15.87 -2.38 -0.95
N VAL A 172 -16.76 -1.52 -0.45
CA VAL A 172 -16.44 -0.10 -0.22
C VAL A 172 -15.31 0.05 0.80
N SER A 173 -15.24 -0.81 1.82
CA SER A 173 -14.12 -0.84 2.77
C SER A 173 -12.79 -1.15 2.06
N LYS A 174 -12.76 -2.09 1.10
CA LYS A 174 -11.58 -2.35 0.27
C LYS A 174 -11.20 -1.14 -0.60
N TRP A 175 -12.18 -0.43 -1.14
CA TRP A 175 -11.97 0.79 -1.92
C TRP A 175 -11.35 1.93 -1.10
N PHE A 176 -11.78 2.11 0.15
CA PHE A 176 -11.12 3.04 1.08
C PHE A 176 -9.68 2.61 1.36
N ALA A 177 -9.46 1.34 1.66
CA ALA A 177 -8.12 0.82 1.95
C ALA A 177 -7.15 0.98 0.77
N LEU A 178 -7.62 0.78 -0.46
CA LEU A 178 -6.81 0.96 -1.66
C LEU A 178 -6.31 2.40 -1.79
N GLN A 179 -7.18 3.38 -1.57
CA GLN A 179 -6.81 4.78 -1.64
C GLN A 179 -5.94 5.22 -0.45
N ALA A 180 -6.24 4.71 0.74
CA ALA A 180 -5.50 5.01 1.95
C ALA A 180 -4.04 4.54 1.88
N THR A 181 -3.81 3.39 1.25
CA THR A 181 -2.48 2.78 1.12
C THR A 181 -1.65 3.33 -0.06
N SER A 182 -2.21 4.27 -0.83
CA SER A 182 -1.50 4.93 -1.94
C SER A 182 -0.18 5.55 -1.47
N ASP A 183 0.84 5.42 -2.31
CA ASP A 183 2.17 6.02 -2.12
C ASP A 183 2.38 7.30 -2.95
N ILE A 184 1.33 7.77 -3.64
CA ILE A 184 1.34 9.05 -4.35
C ILE A 184 1.65 10.18 -3.35
N PRO A 185 2.64 11.06 -3.64
CA PRO A 185 3.01 12.15 -2.74
C PRO A 185 1.81 13.00 -2.31
N GLY A 186 1.70 13.27 -1.01
CA GLY A 186 0.61 14.07 -0.45
C GLY A 186 -0.71 13.31 -0.23
N ASN A 187 -0.71 11.97 -0.24
CA ASN A 187 -1.93 11.16 -0.07
C ASN A 187 -2.73 11.46 1.21
N VAL A 188 -2.12 12.07 2.25
CA VAL A 188 -2.84 12.55 3.44
C VAL A 188 -4.02 13.46 3.08
N VAL A 189 -3.88 14.30 2.05
CA VAL A 189 -4.95 15.19 1.58
C VAL A 189 -6.12 14.39 1.00
N ASN A 190 -5.83 13.30 0.29
CA ASN A 190 -6.86 12.40 -0.23
C ASN A 190 -7.59 11.67 0.90
N VAL A 191 -6.86 11.17 1.90
CA VAL A 191 -7.44 10.50 3.07
C VAL A 191 -8.33 11.46 3.88
N GLN A 192 -7.90 12.72 4.04
CA GLN A 192 -8.72 13.76 4.67
C GLN A 192 -10.02 14.04 3.91
N LYS A 193 -10.00 14.03 2.57
CA LYS A 193 -11.23 14.14 1.76
C LYS A 193 -12.15 12.92 1.96
N LEU A 194 -11.57 11.72 2.05
CA LEU A 194 -12.32 10.48 2.25
C LEU A 194 -13.00 10.39 3.63
N LEU A 195 -12.50 11.09 4.64
CA LEU A 195 -13.21 11.23 5.93
C LEU A 195 -14.58 11.90 5.78
N ALA A 196 -14.74 12.80 4.81
CA ALA A 196 -16.00 13.49 4.52
C ALA A 196 -16.87 12.73 3.50
N HIS A 197 -16.41 11.59 2.99
CA HIS A 197 -17.12 10.83 1.99
C HIS A 197 -18.43 10.26 2.57
N PRO A 198 -19.58 10.30 1.87
CA PRO A 198 -20.87 9.81 2.39
C PRO A 198 -20.85 8.34 2.82
N ALA A 199 -20.01 7.53 2.17
CA ALA A 199 -19.82 6.14 2.54
C ALA A 199 -18.86 5.92 3.72
N PHE A 200 -18.23 6.96 4.28
CA PHE A 200 -17.41 6.87 5.49
C PHE A 200 -18.25 7.15 6.74
N ASP A 201 -18.05 6.35 7.79
CA ASP A 201 -18.67 6.57 9.10
C ASP A 201 -17.65 6.20 10.18
N MET A 202 -17.24 7.22 10.95
CA MET A 202 -16.26 7.10 12.02
C MET A 202 -16.73 6.18 13.16
N ARG A 203 -18.04 5.94 13.29
CA ARG A 203 -18.58 5.00 14.29
C ARG A 203 -18.38 3.53 13.90
N ASN A 204 -18.11 3.26 12.63
CA ASN A 204 -17.91 1.90 12.13
C ASN A 204 -16.40 1.52 12.18
N PRO A 205 -15.99 0.59 13.06
CA PRO A 205 -14.57 0.23 13.21
C PRO A 205 -13.92 -0.24 11.92
N ASN A 206 -14.64 -1.01 11.09
CA ASN A 206 -14.10 -1.55 9.85
C ASN A 206 -13.80 -0.45 8.83
N LYS A 207 -14.60 0.64 8.77
CA LYS A 207 -14.30 1.81 7.93
C LYS A 207 -13.09 2.58 8.47
N VAL A 208 -13.00 2.74 9.79
CA VAL A 208 -11.83 3.37 10.45
C VAL A 208 -10.56 2.60 10.14
N TYR A 209 -10.56 1.27 10.29
CA TYR A 209 -9.40 0.44 9.98
C TYR A 209 -9.04 0.47 8.49
N SER A 210 -10.04 0.49 7.61
CA SER A 210 -9.80 0.54 6.17
C SER A 210 -9.18 1.86 5.73
N LEU A 211 -9.68 3.01 6.22
CA LEU A 211 -9.19 4.32 5.82
C LEU A 211 -7.99 4.79 6.66
N ILE A 212 -8.15 4.86 7.98
CA ILE A 212 -7.13 5.42 8.88
C ILE A 212 -6.03 4.41 9.12
N GLY A 213 -6.40 3.15 9.41
CA GLY A 213 -5.43 2.06 9.53
C GLY A 213 -4.68 1.81 8.23
N GLY A 214 -5.39 1.84 7.09
CA GLY A 214 -4.79 1.75 5.76
C GLY A 214 -3.75 2.84 5.49
N PHE A 215 -4.06 4.09 5.88
CA PHE A 215 -3.12 5.22 5.74
C PHE A 215 -1.85 5.03 6.57
N CYS A 216 -1.99 4.58 7.82
CA CYS A 216 -0.85 4.23 8.67
C CYS A 216 0.00 3.09 8.08
N GLY A 217 -0.62 2.23 7.26
CA GLY A 217 0.02 1.16 6.51
C GLY A 217 0.82 1.60 5.27
N SER A 218 0.77 2.88 4.88
CA SER A 218 1.63 3.48 3.84
C SER A 218 2.78 4.24 4.51
N PRO A 219 3.97 3.63 4.71
CA PRO A 219 5.04 4.25 5.51
C PRO A 219 5.51 5.58 4.96
N VAL A 220 5.65 5.71 3.64
CA VAL A 220 6.10 6.94 2.98
C VAL A 220 5.12 8.09 3.19
N SER A 221 3.81 7.81 3.27
CA SER A 221 2.78 8.83 3.49
C SER A 221 2.57 9.13 4.98
N PHE A 222 2.50 8.10 5.83
CA PHE A 222 2.31 8.29 7.27
C PHE A 222 3.52 8.95 7.93
N HIS A 223 4.73 8.55 7.53
CA HIS A 223 5.99 9.11 8.00
C HIS A 223 6.54 10.17 7.03
N ALA A 224 5.66 10.95 6.38
CA ALA A 224 6.10 12.09 5.57
C ALA A 224 6.99 13.04 6.41
N LYS A 225 8.07 13.56 5.80
CA LYS A 225 9.07 14.39 6.51
C LYS A 225 8.50 15.67 7.12
N ASP A 226 7.37 16.15 6.60
CA ASP A 226 6.67 17.33 7.12
C ASP A 226 5.80 17.04 8.35
N GLY A 227 5.68 15.78 8.76
CA GLY A 227 4.87 15.35 9.90
C GLY A 227 3.35 15.40 9.66
N SER A 228 2.91 15.65 8.43
CA SER A 228 1.48 15.75 8.09
C SER A 228 0.70 14.48 8.44
N GLY A 229 1.29 13.30 8.21
CA GLY A 229 0.68 12.02 8.58
C GLY A 229 0.53 11.82 10.09
N TYR A 230 1.53 12.24 10.88
CA TYR A 230 1.47 12.20 12.34
C TYR A 230 0.40 13.14 12.88
N LYS A 231 0.38 14.39 12.41
CA LYS A 231 -0.62 15.38 12.81
C LYS A 231 -2.04 14.89 12.51
N PHE A 232 -2.25 14.38 11.31
CA PHE A 232 -3.54 13.79 10.89
C PHE A 232 -3.99 12.69 11.85
N LEU A 233 -3.12 11.73 12.15
CA LEU A 233 -3.47 10.63 13.06
C LEU A 233 -3.76 11.13 14.48
N GLY A 234 -2.96 12.08 14.99
CA GLY A 234 -3.17 12.66 16.32
C GLY A 234 -4.55 13.31 16.47
N GLU A 235 -4.96 14.11 15.48
CA GLU A 235 -6.28 14.73 15.45
C GLU A 235 -7.41 13.70 15.35
N VAL A 236 -7.25 12.68 14.51
CA VAL A 236 -8.25 11.61 14.31
C VAL A 236 -8.40 10.75 15.57
N VAL A 237 -7.30 10.46 16.27
CA VAL A 237 -7.31 9.72 17.53
C VAL A 237 -8.17 10.43 18.57
N LEU A 238 -7.99 11.74 18.77
CA LEU A 238 -8.77 12.49 19.75
C LEU A 238 -10.26 12.56 19.41
N GLN A 239 -10.60 12.55 18.12
CA GLN A 239 -11.98 12.45 17.68
C GLN A 239 -12.55 11.05 17.93
N LEU A 240 -11.79 10.01 17.57
CA LEU A 240 -12.17 8.61 17.76
C LEU A 240 -12.32 8.27 19.24
N ASP A 241 -11.50 8.83 20.11
CA ASP A 241 -11.53 8.52 21.54
C ASP A 241 -12.89 8.86 22.17
N LYS A 242 -13.53 9.95 21.72
CA LYS A 242 -14.87 10.36 22.15
C LYS A 242 -15.98 9.44 21.65
N ILE A 243 -15.72 8.68 20.58
CA ILE A 243 -16.70 7.83 19.90
C ILE A 243 -16.53 6.36 20.32
N ASN A 244 -15.28 5.88 20.30
CA ASN A 244 -14.89 4.52 20.55
C ASN A 244 -13.42 4.46 21.04
N PRO A 245 -13.19 4.55 22.37
CA PRO A 245 -11.87 4.47 22.98
C PRO A 245 -11.02 3.24 22.59
N GLN A 246 -11.66 2.10 22.31
CA GLN A 246 -10.95 0.86 21.93
C GLN A 246 -10.40 0.93 20.51
N VAL A 247 -11.15 1.54 19.58
CA VAL A 247 -10.66 1.77 18.22
C VAL A 247 -9.58 2.85 18.23
N ALA A 248 -9.78 3.91 19.02
CA ALA A 248 -8.79 4.99 19.17
C ALA A 248 -7.44 4.45 19.69
N SER A 249 -7.42 3.63 20.73
CA SER A 249 -6.18 3.06 21.28
C SER A 249 -5.44 2.17 20.27
N ARG A 250 -6.17 1.42 19.46
CA ARG A 250 -5.60 0.65 18.35
C ARG A 250 -4.98 1.56 17.27
N MET A 251 -5.58 2.71 16.97
CA MET A 251 -5.01 3.68 16.03
C MET A 251 -3.76 4.37 16.59
N VAL A 252 -3.74 4.71 17.88
CA VAL A 252 -2.54 5.27 18.55
C VAL A 252 -1.35 4.33 18.49
N SER A 253 -1.59 3.01 18.45
CA SER A 253 -0.52 2.02 18.36
C SER A 253 0.37 2.17 17.11
N ALA A 254 -0.08 2.88 16.07
CA ALA A 254 0.76 3.23 14.92
C ALA A 254 1.96 4.12 15.30
N PHE A 255 1.90 4.85 16.42
CA PHE A 255 3.03 5.60 16.96
C PHE A 255 4.03 4.73 17.72
N SER A 256 3.71 3.49 18.12
CA SER A 256 4.52 2.69 19.07
C SER A 256 5.98 2.50 18.66
N ARG A 257 6.29 2.49 17.36
CA ARG A 257 7.64 2.30 16.81
C ARG A 257 8.35 3.62 16.45
N TRP A 258 7.90 4.77 16.93
CA TRP A 258 8.41 6.09 16.51
C TRP A 258 9.92 6.28 16.70
N ARG A 259 10.54 5.66 17.72
CA ARG A 259 12.00 5.70 17.97
C ARG A 259 12.86 5.00 16.92
N ARG A 260 12.25 4.22 16.03
CA ARG A 260 12.97 3.49 14.97
C ARG A 260 13.40 4.40 13.82
N TYR A 261 12.84 5.59 13.71
CA TYR A 261 13.06 6.53 12.61
C TYR A 261 14.15 7.56 12.93
N ASP A 262 14.47 8.42 11.97
CA ASP A 262 15.39 9.54 12.17
C ASP A 262 14.90 10.56 13.21
N GLU A 263 15.81 11.40 13.71
CA GLU A 263 15.55 12.38 14.78
C GLU A 263 14.41 13.35 14.46
N THR A 264 14.25 13.75 13.19
CA THR A 264 13.18 14.66 12.78
C THR A 264 11.82 13.99 12.94
N ARG A 265 11.68 12.78 12.40
CA ARG A 265 10.46 11.96 12.55
C ARG A 265 10.16 11.64 14.01
N GLN A 266 11.22 11.36 14.79
CA GLN A 266 11.09 11.11 16.20
C GLN A 266 10.48 12.31 16.95
N ALA A 267 11.01 13.51 16.73
CA ALA A 267 10.50 14.73 17.35
C ALA A 267 9.03 14.99 16.98
N LEU A 268 8.67 14.82 15.70
CA LEU A 268 7.32 15.04 15.22
C LEU A 268 6.30 14.04 15.79
N ALA A 269 6.65 12.75 15.82
CA ALA A 269 5.80 11.72 16.40
C ALA A 269 5.65 11.89 17.93
N LYS A 270 6.75 12.21 18.62
CA LYS A 270 6.76 12.49 20.05
C LYS A 270 5.84 13.66 20.41
N ALA A 271 5.90 14.75 19.64
CA ALA A 271 5.04 15.91 19.85
C ALA A 271 3.54 15.55 19.74
N GLN A 272 3.18 14.64 18.83
CA GLN A 272 1.79 14.17 18.73
C GLN A 272 1.38 13.28 19.92
N LEU A 273 2.26 12.39 20.38
CA LEU A 273 2.00 11.60 21.58
C LEU A 273 1.82 12.48 22.84
N GLU A 274 2.67 13.48 23.03
CA GLU A 274 2.57 14.44 24.14
C GLU A 274 1.28 15.27 24.06
N MET A 275 0.90 15.69 22.86
CA MET A 275 -0.37 16.39 22.60
C MET A 275 -1.58 15.51 22.94
N ILE A 276 -1.57 14.24 22.51
CA ILE A 276 -2.65 13.29 22.81
C ILE A 276 -2.81 13.12 24.33
N ILE A 277 -1.72 12.85 25.04
CA ILE A 277 -1.74 12.62 26.50
C ILE A 277 -2.23 13.85 27.27
N SER A 278 -1.92 15.05 26.77
CA SER A 278 -2.32 16.31 27.40
C SER A 278 -3.78 16.68 27.12
N ALA A 279 -4.51 15.91 26.31
CA ALA A 279 -5.89 16.19 25.96
C ALA A 279 -6.83 15.99 27.16
N ASN A 280 -7.65 17.00 27.45
CA ASN A 280 -8.64 16.90 28.51
C ASN A 280 -9.71 15.86 28.16
N GLY A 281 -10.03 14.98 29.11
CA GLY A 281 -11.03 13.92 28.94
C GLY A 281 -10.56 12.73 28.09
N LEU A 282 -9.26 12.55 27.90
CA LEU A 282 -8.69 11.38 27.23
C LEU A 282 -9.08 10.09 27.98
N SER A 283 -9.48 9.07 27.25
CA SER A 283 -9.77 7.76 27.83
C SER A 283 -8.52 7.08 28.38
N GLU A 284 -8.72 6.22 29.38
CA GLU A 284 -7.66 5.38 29.94
C GLU A 284 -7.02 4.48 28.86
N ASN A 285 -7.84 3.93 27.96
CA ASN A 285 -7.39 3.08 26.85
C ASN A 285 -6.34 3.78 25.97
N VAL A 286 -6.59 5.04 25.60
CA VAL A 286 -5.66 5.80 24.76
C VAL A 286 -4.46 6.28 25.57
N TYR A 287 -4.71 6.78 26.79
CA TYR A 287 -3.67 7.23 27.70
C TYR A 287 -2.60 6.16 27.92
N GLU A 288 -3.00 4.92 28.22
CA GLU A 288 -2.08 3.82 28.49
C GLU A 288 -1.16 3.52 27.30
N ILE A 289 -1.72 3.42 26.09
CA ILE A 289 -0.95 3.11 24.88
C ILE A 289 -0.03 4.27 24.50
N ALA A 290 -0.51 5.52 24.60
CA ALA A 290 0.30 6.69 24.30
C ALA A 290 1.47 6.84 25.30
N LEU A 291 1.19 6.66 26.60
CA LEU A 291 2.21 6.73 27.64
C LEU A 291 3.26 5.63 27.49
N LYS A 292 2.84 4.37 27.25
CA LYS A 292 3.76 3.26 26.95
C LYS A 292 4.63 3.57 25.73
N SER A 293 4.05 4.16 24.68
CA SER A 293 4.80 4.56 23.49
C SER A 293 5.83 5.65 23.81
N LEU A 294 5.54 6.61 24.70
CA LEU A 294 6.51 7.60 25.16
C LEU A 294 7.55 7.06 26.14
N ALA A 295 7.29 5.97 26.85
CA ALA A 295 8.23 5.40 27.81
C ALA A 295 9.22 4.38 27.19
N ALA A 296 8.91 3.85 26.01
CA ALA A 296 9.68 2.81 25.31
C ALA A 296 11.01 3.29 24.72
#